data_AF-A0A957J5N2-F1
#
_entry.id   AF-A0A957J5N2-F1
#
_cell.length_a   1.000
_cell.length_b   1.000
_cell.length_c   1.000
_cell.angle_alpha   90.00
_cell.angle_beta   90.00
_cell.angle_gamma   90.00
#
_symmetry.space_group_name_H-M   'P 1'
#
loop_
_entity.id
_entity.type
_entity.pdbx_description
1 polymer ?
#
loop_
_entity_poly.entity_id
_entity_poly.type
_entity_poly.pdbx_seq_one_letter_code
_entity_poly.pdbx_strand_id
1 'polypeptide(L)'
;ALVPENRLEPFLRHLRDPEAFRRGHLVPSLSADSPGYNRDNGNMWRGGVWPPLNFAVLKGLRMVDQHALAYQIAHNHLGRVATVYQNSGTFWDHYAPETAWPGAHARRDFTGWTALTPIAILLEDVLGIMTDWPQRRVMWDMRLPLPTEEKHKGAFVGVENYPLGPDETIDLLTNGRVLVVTTAVPFTITLRMPEVTLQKAIAVGTTEIALD
;
A
#
# COMPACT_ATOMS: atom_id res chain seq x y z
N ALA A 1 -17.25 -1.72 15.13
CA ALA A 1 -15.77 -1.75 15.02
C ALA A 1 -15.15 -1.78 16.41
N LEU A 2 -13.89 -2.22 16.56
CA LEU A 2 -13.18 -2.24 17.87
C LEU A 2 -12.96 -0.83 18.43
N VAL A 3 -12.78 0.17 17.56
CA VAL A 3 -12.78 1.59 17.92
C VAL A 3 -14.20 2.14 17.76
N PRO A 4 -14.81 2.74 18.80
CA PRO A 4 -16.12 3.38 18.67
C PRO A 4 -16.11 4.53 17.66
N GLU A 5 -17.20 4.73 16.92
CA GLU A 5 -17.29 5.75 15.85
C GLU A 5 -16.93 7.16 16.35
N ASN A 6 -17.44 7.55 17.53
CA ASN A 6 -17.15 8.85 18.14
C ASN A 6 -15.69 9.01 18.63
N ARG A 7 -14.90 7.94 18.62
CA ARG A 7 -13.48 7.91 18.99
C ARG A 7 -12.57 7.69 17.78
N LEU A 8 -13.13 7.39 16.62
CA LEU A 8 -12.36 7.02 15.43
C LEU A 8 -11.45 8.16 14.96
N GLU A 9 -12.00 9.34 14.68
CA GLU A 9 -11.18 10.47 14.21
C GLU A 9 -10.14 10.92 15.25
N PRO A 10 -10.47 11.07 16.56
CA PRO A 10 -9.47 11.32 17.59
C PRO A 10 -8.37 10.27 17.70
N PHE A 11 -8.65 9.01 17.34
CA PHE A 11 -7.66 7.94 17.31
C PHE A 11 -6.76 8.06 16.08
N LEU A 12 -7.35 8.30 14.90
CA LEU A 12 -6.64 8.43 13.63
C LEU A 12 -5.76 9.68 13.54
N ARG A 13 -6.14 10.78 14.21
CA ARG A 13 -5.39 12.05 14.14
C ARG A 13 -3.91 11.89 14.47
N HIS A 14 -3.55 10.95 15.35
CA HIS A 14 -2.17 10.70 15.76
C HIS A 14 -1.28 10.24 14.60
N LEU A 15 -1.84 9.57 13.58
CA LEU A 15 -1.13 9.20 12.35
C LEU A 15 -0.79 10.40 11.45
N ARG A 16 -1.49 11.52 11.64
CA ARG A 16 -1.31 12.77 10.86
C ARG A 16 -0.49 13.81 11.61
N ASP A 17 -0.24 13.59 12.89
CA ASP A 17 0.46 14.51 13.78
C ASP A 17 1.98 14.35 13.64
N PRO A 18 2.71 15.41 13.21
CA PRO A 18 4.16 15.37 13.08
C PRO A 18 4.85 15.09 14.41
N GLU A 19 4.31 15.51 15.55
CA GLU A 19 4.93 15.28 16.85
C GLU A 19 4.68 13.87 17.39
N ALA A 20 3.78 13.11 16.77
CA ALA A 20 3.48 11.73 17.14
C ALA A 20 4.00 10.72 16.10
N PHE A 21 3.12 10.22 15.23
CA PHE A 21 3.45 9.14 14.31
C PHE A 21 3.78 9.60 12.89
N ARG A 22 3.53 10.87 12.52
CA ARG A 22 3.84 11.40 11.18
C ARG A 22 5.32 11.76 11.04
N ARG A 23 6.18 10.74 11.16
CA ARG A 23 7.64 10.84 11.08
C ARG A 23 8.16 10.58 9.67
N GLY A 24 9.47 10.68 9.48
CA GLY A 24 10.09 10.58 8.15
C GLY A 24 9.71 9.33 7.36
N HIS A 25 9.67 8.16 8.02
CA HIS A 25 9.39 6.86 7.39
C HIS A 25 7.93 6.40 7.53
N LEU A 26 7.19 6.82 8.55
CA LEU A 26 5.84 6.33 8.85
C LEU A 26 5.73 4.78 8.97
N VAL A 27 4.87 4.21 9.80
CA VAL A 27 4.46 4.67 11.11
C VAL A 27 5.46 4.04 12.11
N PRO A 28 6.14 4.82 12.97
CA PRO A 28 7.07 4.26 13.94
C PRO A 28 6.32 3.40 14.97
N SER A 29 7.03 2.41 15.53
CA SER A 29 6.50 1.55 16.61
C SER A 29 6.16 2.30 17.90
N LEU A 30 6.70 3.51 18.09
CA LEU A 30 6.47 4.37 19.24
C LEU A 30 6.27 5.81 18.77
N SER A 31 5.31 6.50 19.38
CA SER A 31 5.04 7.92 19.13
C SER A 31 6.26 8.78 19.47
N ALA A 32 6.55 9.79 18.64
CA ALA A 32 7.75 10.61 18.80
C ALA A 32 7.72 11.55 20.01
N ASP A 33 6.54 11.84 20.55
CA ASP A 33 6.33 12.58 21.80
C ASP A 33 6.54 11.72 23.06
N SER A 34 6.79 10.42 22.91
CA SER A 34 7.12 9.55 24.02
C SER A 34 8.57 9.78 24.49
N PRO A 35 8.85 9.88 25.81
CA PRO A 35 10.21 9.94 26.35
C PRO A 35 11.10 8.75 25.92
N GLY A 36 10.48 7.63 25.55
CA GLY A 36 11.16 6.43 25.09
C GLY A 36 11.62 6.50 23.64
N TYR A 37 11.13 7.45 22.83
CA TYR A 37 11.38 7.51 21.39
C TYR A 37 12.85 7.72 21.06
N ASN A 38 13.41 6.85 20.21
CA ASN A 38 14.75 6.97 19.69
C ASN A 38 14.71 7.51 18.26
N ARG A 39 15.00 8.81 18.14
CA ARG A 39 14.98 9.54 16.87
C ARG A 39 16.08 9.10 15.91
N ASP A 40 17.24 8.74 16.43
CA ASP A 40 18.44 8.51 15.63
C ASP A 40 18.32 7.27 14.74
N ASN A 41 17.78 6.18 15.29
CA ASN A 41 17.76 4.88 14.61
C ASN A 41 16.60 3.97 15.04
N GLY A 42 15.65 4.48 15.82
CA GLY A 42 14.47 3.77 16.29
C GLY A 42 14.73 2.76 17.42
N ASN A 43 15.99 2.34 17.65
CA ASN A 43 16.40 1.32 18.60
C ASN A 43 15.35 0.22 18.83
N MET A 44 15.15 -0.60 17.79
CA MET A 44 14.09 -1.61 17.73
C MET A 44 12.68 -1.02 17.91
N TRP A 45 12.02 -1.32 19.04
CA TRP A 45 10.64 -0.95 19.34
C TRP A 45 10.49 0.44 19.97
N ARG A 46 11.58 1.19 20.05
CA ARG A 46 11.59 2.56 20.58
C ARG A 46 11.36 3.59 19.47
N GLY A 47 10.73 3.20 18.37
CA GLY A 47 10.52 4.09 17.22
C GLY A 47 10.86 3.44 15.88
N GLY A 48 11.54 2.30 15.83
CA GLY A 48 11.79 1.61 14.56
C GLY A 48 10.49 1.33 13.79
N VAL A 49 10.56 1.37 12.46
CA VAL A 49 9.44 1.08 11.57
C VAL A 49 9.50 -0.38 11.16
N TRP A 50 8.41 -1.09 11.43
CA TRP A 50 8.30 -2.52 11.19
C TRP A 50 7.27 -2.77 10.07
N PRO A 51 7.65 -3.41 8.95
CA PRO A 51 6.72 -3.80 7.90
C PRO A 51 5.41 -4.45 8.37
N PRO A 52 5.39 -5.39 9.35
CA PRO A 52 4.14 -5.99 9.81
C PRO A 52 3.22 -5.01 10.54
N LEU A 53 3.77 -4.03 11.27
CA LEU A 53 2.95 -3.01 11.93
C LEU A 53 2.33 -2.07 10.90
N ASN A 54 3.11 -1.63 9.91
CA ASN A 54 2.58 -0.82 8.82
C ASN A 54 1.50 -1.58 8.06
N PHE A 55 1.71 -2.86 7.74
CA PHE A 55 0.69 -3.68 7.08
C PHE A 55 -0.63 -3.74 7.90
N ALA A 56 -0.54 -3.93 9.22
CA ALA A 56 -1.71 -3.94 10.09
C ALA A 56 -2.44 -2.58 10.12
N VAL A 57 -1.68 -1.46 10.19
CA VAL A 57 -2.25 -0.10 10.11
C VAL A 57 -2.98 0.11 8.78
N LEU A 58 -2.38 -0.29 7.66
CA LEU A 58 -2.97 -0.16 6.32
C LEU A 58 -4.27 -0.97 6.18
N LYS A 59 -4.30 -2.22 6.67
CA LYS A 59 -5.53 -3.02 6.75
C LYS A 59 -6.60 -2.31 7.59
N GLY A 60 -6.23 -1.80 8.77
CA GLY A 60 -7.15 -1.09 9.66
C GLY A 60 -7.74 0.17 9.02
N LEU A 61 -6.91 1.00 8.38
CA LEU A 61 -7.34 2.23 7.70
C LEU A 61 -8.36 1.95 6.59
N ARG A 62 -8.15 0.89 5.81
CA ARG A 62 -9.09 0.47 4.76
C ARG A 62 -10.44 0.03 5.31
N MET A 63 -10.47 -0.63 6.46
CA MET A 63 -11.72 -1.06 7.10
C MET A 63 -12.58 0.10 7.61
N VAL A 64 -12.04 1.32 7.65
CA VAL A 64 -12.72 2.54 8.09
C VAL A 64 -12.69 3.64 7.02
N ASP A 65 -12.60 3.23 5.75
CA ASP A 65 -12.63 4.08 4.55
C ASP A 65 -11.55 5.19 4.49
N GLN A 66 -10.45 5.04 5.26
CA GLN A 66 -9.31 5.96 5.27
C GLN A 66 -8.29 5.64 4.17
N HIS A 67 -8.78 5.42 2.96
CA HIS A 67 -7.99 4.95 1.84
C HIS A 67 -6.87 5.92 1.41
N ALA A 68 -7.13 7.23 1.44
CA ALA A 68 -6.11 8.23 1.10
C ALA A 68 -4.92 8.21 2.08
N LEU A 69 -5.21 8.06 3.38
CA LEU A 69 -4.18 7.96 4.41
C LEU A 69 -3.42 6.63 4.31
N ALA A 70 -4.13 5.53 3.99
CA ALA A 70 -3.50 4.24 3.74
C ALA A 70 -2.49 4.33 2.57
N TYR A 71 -2.91 4.86 1.43
CA TYR A 71 -2.01 5.08 0.29
C TYR A 71 -0.80 5.96 0.64
N GLN A 72 -1.01 7.06 1.37
CA GLN A 72 0.08 7.95 1.78
C GLN A 72 1.14 7.21 2.61
N ILE A 73 0.69 6.42 3.60
CA ILE A 73 1.59 5.63 4.46
C ILE A 73 2.28 4.53 3.66
N ALA A 74 1.54 3.79 2.84
CA ALA A 74 2.07 2.70 2.03
C ALA A 74 3.12 3.17 1.03
N HIS A 75 2.81 4.23 0.28
CA HIS A 75 3.71 4.83 -0.70
C HIS A 75 4.99 5.36 -0.03
N ASN A 76 4.87 6.01 1.13
CA ASN A 76 6.02 6.46 1.90
C ASN A 76 6.88 5.28 2.39
N HIS A 77 6.27 4.28 3.00
CA HIS A 77 6.96 3.09 3.51
C HIS A 77 7.69 2.32 2.41
N LEU A 78 7.00 2.04 1.29
CA LEU A 78 7.60 1.38 0.13
C LEU A 78 8.80 2.18 -0.39
N GLY A 79 8.65 3.49 -0.57
CA GLY A 79 9.73 4.36 -1.05
C GLY A 79 10.94 4.35 -0.12
N ARG A 80 10.73 4.41 1.19
CA ARG A 80 11.80 4.38 2.19
C ARG A 80 12.53 3.05 2.22
N VAL A 81 11.80 1.94 2.19
CA VAL A 81 12.37 0.60 2.10
C VAL A 81 13.15 0.43 0.78
N ALA A 82 12.62 0.92 -0.33
CA ALA A 82 13.30 0.89 -1.63
C ALA A 82 14.61 1.70 -1.62
N THR A 83 14.63 2.89 -1.01
CA THR A 83 15.88 3.67 -0.84
C THR A 83 16.90 2.91 0.00
N VAL A 84 16.48 2.27 1.09
CA VAL A 84 17.40 1.45 1.92
C VAL A 84 17.94 0.27 1.13
N TYR A 85 17.11 -0.41 0.34
CA TYR A 85 17.54 -1.48 -0.54
C TYR A 85 18.56 -0.99 -1.58
N GLN A 86 18.30 0.13 -2.25
CA GLN A 86 19.22 0.73 -3.21
C GLN A 86 20.58 1.07 -2.58
N ASN A 87 20.60 1.55 -1.34
CA ASN A 87 21.82 1.95 -0.65
C ASN A 87 22.59 0.78 -0.02
N SER A 88 21.90 -0.26 0.45
CA SER A 88 22.49 -1.35 1.24
C SER A 88 22.60 -2.69 0.49
N GLY A 89 21.89 -2.82 -0.64
CA GLY A 89 21.81 -4.04 -1.44
C GLY A 89 20.97 -5.17 -0.84
N THR A 90 20.19 -4.91 0.21
CA THR A 90 19.41 -5.95 0.89
C THR A 90 18.22 -5.40 1.69
N PHE A 91 17.36 -6.31 2.18
CA PHE A 91 16.24 -6.03 3.06
C PHE A 91 16.59 -6.27 4.53
N TRP A 92 15.89 -5.54 5.40
CA TRP A 92 16.09 -5.53 6.84
C TRP A 92 14.77 -5.77 7.55
N ASP A 93 14.81 -6.30 8.76
CA ASP A 93 13.62 -6.61 9.54
C ASP A 93 12.91 -5.35 10.07
N HIS A 94 13.64 -4.28 10.38
CA HIS A 94 13.06 -2.96 10.66
C HIS A 94 13.96 -1.81 10.20
N TYR A 95 13.37 -0.63 10.14
CA TYR A 95 13.95 0.57 9.54
C TYR A 95 13.98 1.75 10.50
N ALA A 96 14.90 2.69 10.29
CA ALA A 96 14.96 3.93 11.05
C ALA A 96 13.73 4.81 10.77
N PRO A 97 13.17 5.50 11.78
CA PRO A 97 11.93 6.25 11.61
C PRO A 97 12.08 7.62 10.98
N GLU A 98 13.25 8.24 11.07
CA GLU A 98 13.49 9.59 10.53
C GLU A 98 14.24 9.57 9.20
N THR A 99 15.07 8.56 8.98
CA THR A 99 15.99 8.47 7.83
C THR A 99 15.73 7.22 7.00
N ALA A 100 16.17 7.23 5.74
CA ALA A 100 16.15 6.04 4.89
C ALA A 100 17.38 5.17 5.19
N TRP A 101 17.40 4.57 6.38
CA TRP A 101 18.45 3.67 6.86
C TRP A 101 17.85 2.44 7.56
N PRO A 102 18.57 1.31 7.66
CA PRO A 102 18.18 0.23 8.55
C PRO A 102 18.05 0.73 9.99
N GLY A 103 17.15 0.13 10.77
CA GLY A 103 17.05 0.45 12.20
C GLY A 103 18.28 -0.03 12.97
N ALA A 104 18.51 0.50 14.16
CA ALA A 104 19.59 -0.04 15.00
C ALA A 104 19.33 -1.49 15.36
N HIS A 105 20.39 -2.30 15.29
CA HIS A 105 20.37 -3.74 15.51
C HIS A 105 19.41 -4.50 14.58
N ALA A 106 19.06 -3.92 13.43
CA ALA A 106 18.26 -4.59 12.42
C ALA A 106 19.02 -5.79 11.84
N ARG A 107 18.29 -6.87 11.59
CA ARG A 107 18.81 -8.07 10.94
C ARG A 107 18.91 -7.85 9.44
N ARG A 108 20.12 -8.07 8.91
CA ARG A 108 20.42 -8.06 7.47
C ARG A 108 19.82 -9.28 6.76
N ASP A 109 19.58 -9.17 5.46
CA ASP A 109 19.12 -10.25 4.57
C ASP A 109 17.80 -10.86 5.06
N PHE A 110 16.90 -9.98 5.51
CA PHE A 110 15.64 -10.37 6.10
C PHE A 110 14.48 -10.11 5.15
N THR A 111 14.07 -11.14 4.41
CA THR A 111 12.86 -11.18 3.58
C THR A 111 11.74 -12.00 4.25
N GLY A 112 11.71 -12.01 5.58
CA GLY A 112 10.59 -12.57 6.36
C GLY A 112 9.35 -11.67 6.23
N TRP A 113 8.96 -10.99 7.30
CA TRP A 113 7.85 -10.04 7.22
C TRP A 113 8.14 -8.83 6.32
N THR A 114 9.39 -8.54 5.99
CA THR A 114 9.73 -7.41 5.09
C THR A 114 9.23 -7.64 3.68
N ALA A 115 8.98 -8.90 3.29
CA ALA A 115 8.31 -9.21 2.03
C ALA A 115 6.88 -8.63 1.94
N LEU A 116 6.25 -8.27 3.07
CA LEU A 116 4.99 -7.52 3.06
C LEU A 116 5.11 -6.20 2.31
N THR A 117 6.26 -5.52 2.38
CA THR A 117 6.45 -4.21 1.74
C THR A 117 6.42 -4.27 0.20
N PRO A 118 7.28 -5.07 -0.48
CA PRO A 118 7.29 -5.12 -1.93
C PRO A 118 6.19 -6.02 -2.54
N ILE A 119 5.43 -6.79 -1.74
CA ILE A 119 4.37 -7.66 -2.24
C ILE A 119 3.00 -7.10 -1.83
N ALA A 120 2.56 -7.34 -0.60
CA ALA A 120 1.19 -7.03 -0.19
C ALA A 120 0.92 -5.52 -0.16
N ILE A 121 1.82 -4.72 0.43
CA ILE A 121 1.67 -3.27 0.52
C ILE A 121 1.76 -2.63 -0.88
N LEU A 122 2.70 -3.09 -1.73
CA LEU A 122 2.78 -2.64 -3.12
C LEU A 122 1.49 -2.92 -3.88
N LEU A 123 1.01 -4.17 -3.88
CA LEU A 123 -0.16 -4.57 -4.67
C LEU A 123 -1.45 -3.94 -4.13
N GLU A 124 -1.67 -4.02 -2.81
CA GLU A 124 -2.97 -3.68 -2.23
C GLU A 124 -3.14 -2.21 -1.86
N ASP A 125 -2.05 -1.50 -1.53
CA ASP A 125 -2.12 -0.14 -0.99
C ASP A 125 -1.42 0.91 -1.86
N VAL A 126 -0.44 0.53 -2.68
CA VAL A 126 0.21 1.43 -3.64
C VAL A 126 -0.44 1.33 -5.02
N LEU A 127 -0.52 0.13 -5.61
CA LEU A 127 -1.30 -0.10 -6.83
C LEU A 127 -2.80 -0.11 -6.55
N GLY A 128 -3.21 -0.51 -5.34
CA GLY A 128 -4.59 -0.42 -4.86
C GLY A 128 -5.47 -1.62 -5.24
N ILE A 129 -4.90 -2.76 -5.60
CA ILE A 129 -5.61 -3.93 -6.14
C ILE A 129 -5.84 -4.95 -5.04
N MET A 130 -7.11 -5.31 -4.84
CA MET A 130 -7.55 -6.32 -3.88
C MET A 130 -8.57 -7.26 -4.52
N THR A 131 -8.46 -8.53 -4.19
CA THR A 131 -9.44 -9.55 -4.57
C THR A 131 -10.20 -10.05 -3.36
N ASP A 132 -11.48 -10.29 -3.57
CA ASP A 132 -12.39 -10.86 -2.59
C ASP A 132 -12.96 -12.16 -3.17
N TRP A 133 -12.35 -13.25 -2.73
CA TRP A 133 -12.70 -14.62 -3.07
C TRP A 133 -13.31 -15.30 -1.84
N PRO A 134 -14.40 -16.08 -1.96
CA PRO A 134 -15.06 -16.57 -3.18
C PRO A 134 -16.07 -15.64 -3.87
N GLN A 135 -16.24 -14.41 -3.40
CA GLN A 135 -17.29 -13.50 -3.87
C GLN A 135 -17.06 -12.94 -5.29
N ARG A 136 -15.90 -13.24 -5.89
CA ARG A 136 -15.49 -12.81 -7.24
C ARG A 136 -15.63 -11.30 -7.41
N ARG A 137 -15.12 -10.56 -6.44
CA ARG A 137 -15.01 -9.10 -6.52
C ARG A 137 -13.56 -8.69 -6.58
N VAL A 138 -13.30 -7.70 -7.43
CA VAL A 138 -12.00 -7.05 -7.55
C VAL A 138 -12.21 -5.59 -7.25
N MET A 139 -11.45 -5.06 -6.30
CA MET A 139 -11.41 -3.63 -6.04
C MET A 139 -10.07 -3.11 -6.53
N TRP A 140 -10.12 -2.03 -7.30
CA TRP A 140 -8.93 -1.29 -7.71
C TRP A 140 -9.09 0.18 -7.28
N ASP A 141 -8.49 0.56 -6.14
CA ASP A 141 -8.45 1.94 -5.65
C ASP A 141 -7.15 2.62 -6.12
N MET A 142 -7.20 3.16 -7.33
CA MET A 142 -6.08 3.80 -8.00
C MET A 142 -5.81 5.20 -7.46
N ARG A 143 -4.80 5.29 -6.60
CA ARG A 143 -4.27 6.56 -6.07
C ARG A 143 -2.88 6.89 -6.58
N LEU A 144 -2.18 5.90 -7.14
CA LEU A 144 -0.91 6.09 -7.80
C LEU A 144 -1.10 6.99 -9.04
N PRO A 145 -0.40 8.13 -9.14
CA PRO A 145 -0.47 8.96 -10.33
C PRO A 145 0.01 8.21 -11.57
N LEU A 146 -0.67 8.43 -12.69
CA LEU A 146 -0.24 7.91 -13.97
C LEU A 146 1.11 8.54 -14.37
N PRO A 147 1.97 7.81 -15.10
CA PRO A 147 3.24 8.34 -15.55
C PRO A 147 3.07 9.61 -16.38
N THR A 148 3.68 10.70 -15.93
CA THR A 148 3.64 12.00 -16.62
C THR A 148 4.90 12.29 -17.44
N GLU A 149 5.99 11.53 -17.23
CA GLU A 149 7.20 11.66 -18.03
C GLU A 149 6.91 11.32 -19.49
N GLU A 150 7.34 12.17 -20.43
CA GLU A 150 6.96 12.06 -21.85
C GLU A 150 7.31 10.68 -22.44
N LYS A 151 8.43 10.07 -22.02
CA LYS A 151 8.84 8.72 -22.45
C LYS A 151 7.91 7.59 -21.99
N HIS A 152 7.10 7.81 -20.96
CA HIS A 152 6.18 6.83 -20.36
C HIS A 152 4.72 7.28 -20.44
N LYS A 153 4.44 8.39 -21.13
CA LYS A 153 3.11 8.96 -21.25
C LYS A 153 2.21 8.01 -22.03
N GLY A 154 1.05 7.69 -21.45
CA GLY A 154 0.12 6.71 -22.02
C GLY A 154 0.54 5.26 -21.81
N ALA A 155 1.62 5.00 -21.06
CA ALA A 155 1.95 3.65 -20.62
C ALA A 155 0.82 3.09 -19.75
N PHE A 156 0.57 1.80 -19.92
CA PHE A 156 -0.34 1.08 -19.06
C PHE A 156 0.31 0.81 -17.70
N VAL A 157 -0.46 1.01 -16.65
CA VAL A 157 -0.11 0.65 -15.28
C VAL A 157 -1.11 -0.38 -14.77
N GLY A 158 -0.66 -1.27 -13.89
CA GLY A 158 -1.51 -2.29 -13.29
C GLY A 158 -0.74 -3.57 -13.04
N VAL A 159 -1.43 -4.70 -13.20
CA VAL A 159 -0.90 -6.05 -12.92
C VAL A 159 -1.28 -7.00 -14.03
N GLU A 160 -0.41 -7.97 -14.26
CA GLU A 160 -0.63 -9.14 -15.10
C GLU A 160 -0.48 -10.39 -14.24
N ASN A 161 -1.19 -11.46 -14.58
CA ASN A 161 -1.21 -12.73 -13.84
C ASN A 161 -1.54 -12.57 -12.35
N TYR A 162 -2.41 -11.63 -11.99
CA TYR A 162 -2.79 -11.39 -10.59
C TYR A 162 -3.76 -12.48 -10.11
N PRO A 163 -3.54 -13.12 -8.96
CA PRO A 163 -4.39 -14.21 -8.48
C PRO A 163 -5.84 -13.77 -8.16
N LEU A 164 -6.82 -14.52 -8.69
CA LEU A 164 -8.23 -14.41 -8.36
C LEU A 164 -8.75 -15.78 -7.88
N GLY A 165 -8.39 -16.14 -6.65
CA GLY A 165 -8.64 -17.49 -6.13
C GLY A 165 -7.45 -18.42 -6.32
N PRO A 166 -7.63 -19.75 -6.15
CA PRO A 166 -6.52 -20.70 -6.12
C PRO A 166 -5.89 -20.99 -7.49
N ASP A 167 -6.69 -21.03 -8.55
CA ASP A 167 -6.26 -21.57 -9.86
C ASP A 167 -6.34 -20.55 -11.00
N GLU A 168 -6.88 -19.36 -10.74
CA GLU A 168 -7.25 -18.39 -11.77
C GLU A 168 -6.47 -17.09 -11.60
N THR A 169 -6.18 -16.43 -12.73
CA THR A 169 -5.52 -15.13 -12.76
C THR A 169 -6.29 -14.11 -13.59
N ILE A 170 -5.99 -12.84 -13.33
CA ILE A 170 -6.53 -11.69 -14.05
C ILE A 170 -5.41 -10.72 -14.43
N ASP A 171 -5.58 -10.08 -15.57
CA ASP A 171 -4.80 -8.92 -15.97
C ASP A 171 -5.68 -7.68 -15.83
N LEU A 172 -5.14 -6.65 -15.19
CA LEU A 172 -5.80 -5.38 -14.94
C LEU A 172 -4.83 -4.28 -15.33
N LEU A 173 -5.07 -3.62 -16.46
CA LEU A 173 -4.16 -2.62 -17.02
C LEU A 173 -4.93 -1.36 -17.40
N THR A 174 -4.40 -0.18 -17.09
CA THR A 174 -4.97 1.07 -17.58
C THR A 174 -3.92 2.13 -17.89
N ASN A 175 -4.19 2.98 -18.87
CA ASN A 175 -3.41 4.20 -19.13
C ASN A 175 -4.14 5.48 -18.66
N GLY A 176 -5.21 5.34 -17.87
CA GLY A 176 -6.07 6.42 -17.40
C GLY A 176 -7.21 6.83 -18.32
N ARG A 177 -7.22 6.35 -19.56
CA ARG A 177 -8.33 6.59 -20.51
C ARG A 177 -9.11 5.32 -20.80
N VAL A 178 -8.40 4.19 -20.82
CA VAL A 178 -8.99 2.88 -21.04
C VAL A 178 -8.50 1.95 -19.95
N LEU A 179 -9.42 1.19 -19.36
CA LEU A 179 -9.16 0.02 -18.54
C LEU A 179 -9.31 -1.22 -19.43
N VAL A 180 -8.26 -2.04 -19.49
CA VAL A 180 -8.22 -3.33 -20.17
C VAL A 180 -8.17 -4.41 -19.11
N VAL A 181 -9.12 -5.34 -19.20
CA VAL A 181 -9.23 -6.48 -18.28
C VAL A 181 -9.21 -7.76 -19.07
N THR A 182 -8.31 -8.69 -18.74
CA THR A 182 -8.30 -10.05 -19.30
C THR A 182 -8.49 -11.07 -18.19
N THR A 183 -9.41 -12.03 -18.39
CA THR A 183 -9.69 -13.05 -17.39
C THR A 183 -10.26 -14.35 -17.99
N ALA A 184 -9.98 -15.47 -17.34
CA ALA A 184 -10.59 -16.77 -17.61
C ALA A 184 -11.88 -17.03 -16.80
N VAL A 185 -12.23 -16.15 -15.84
CA VAL A 185 -13.40 -16.29 -14.96
C VAL A 185 -14.20 -15.00 -14.83
N PRO A 186 -15.54 -15.05 -14.75
CA PRO A 186 -16.34 -13.84 -14.59
C PRO A 186 -16.22 -13.29 -13.16
N PHE A 187 -16.13 -11.96 -13.04
CA PHE A 187 -16.06 -11.27 -11.75
C PHE A 187 -16.66 -9.86 -11.84
N THR A 188 -16.85 -9.19 -10.71
CA THR A 188 -17.23 -7.78 -10.67
C THR A 188 -16.04 -6.92 -10.27
N ILE A 189 -15.68 -5.95 -11.10
CA ILE A 189 -14.66 -4.95 -10.77
C ILE A 189 -15.32 -3.69 -10.21
N THR A 190 -14.71 -3.11 -9.18
CA THR A 190 -14.95 -1.74 -8.72
C THR A 190 -13.65 -0.96 -8.87
N LEU A 191 -13.60 -0.03 -9.83
CA LEU A 191 -12.49 0.90 -10.01
C LEU A 191 -12.84 2.22 -9.30
N ARG A 192 -11.92 2.72 -8.47
CA ARG A 192 -11.96 4.05 -7.90
C ARG A 192 -10.68 4.78 -8.31
N MET A 193 -10.83 5.86 -9.04
CA MET A 193 -9.82 6.88 -9.31
C MET A 193 -10.28 8.18 -8.65
N PRO A 194 -9.42 9.22 -8.50
CA PRO A 194 -9.81 10.47 -7.85
C PRO A 194 -11.12 11.09 -8.38
N GLU A 195 -11.36 11.01 -9.69
CA GLU A 195 -12.54 11.60 -10.36
C GLU A 195 -13.48 10.56 -10.99
N VAL A 196 -13.13 9.28 -10.99
CA VAL A 196 -13.89 8.22 -11.68
C VAL A 196 -14.18 7.10 -10.70
N THR A 197 -15.45 6.75 -10.53
CA THR A 197 -15.86 5.51 -9.84
C THR A 197 -16.71 4.70 -10.79
N LEU A 198 -16.30 3.46 -11.07
CA LEU A 198 -17.06 2.53 -11.90
C LEU A 198 -17.20 1.19 -11.20
N GLN A 199 -18.33 0.54 -11.41
CA GLN A 199 -18.55 -0.86 -11.03
C GLN A 199 -19.12 -1.61 -12.23
N LYS A 200 -18.46 -2.69 -12.65
CA LYS A 200 -18.84 -3.41 -13.87
C LYS A 200 -18.64 -4.92 -13.71
N ALA A 201 -19.59 -5.69 -14.24
CA ALA A 201 -19.42 -7.13 -14.40
C ALA A 201 -18.51 -7.40 -15.61
N ILE A 202 -17.52 -8.25 -15.43
CA ILE A 202 -16.54 -8.66 -16.43
C ILE A 202 -16.82 -10.11 -16.80
N ALA A 203 -17.00 -10.35 -18.11
CA ALA A 203 -17.12 -11.69 -18.66
C ALA A 203 -15.74 -12.27 -19.00
N VAL A 204 -15.68 -13.58 -19.25
CA VAL A 204 -14.48 -14.28 -19.71
C VAL A 204 -13.98 -13.66 -21.03
N GLY A 205 -12.66 -13.54 -21.16
CA GLY A 205 -11.98 -12.94 -22.31
C GLY A 205 -11.38 -11.57 -21.96
N THR A 206 -11.16 -10.75 -22.98
CA THR A 206 -10.63 -9.39 -22.85
C THR A 206 -11.77 -8.38 -22.99
N THR A 207 -11.87 -7.46 -22.02
CA THR A 207 -12.85 -6.37 -22.01
C THR A 207 -12.11 -5.03 -21.94
N GLU A 208 -12.47 -4.11 -22.84
CA GLU A 208 -12.01 -2.71 -22.79
C GLU A 208 -13.13 -1.80 -22.25
N ILE A 209 -12.76 -0.85 -21.39
CA ILE A 209 -13.69 0.07 -20.74
C ILE A 209 -13.10 1.48 -20.85
N ALA A 210 -13.80 2.38 -21.52
CA ALA A 210 -13.46 3.80 -21.52
C ALA A 210 -13.71 4.40 -20.12
N LEU A 211 -12.81 5.30 -19.69
CA LEU A 211 -12.81 5.97 -18.38
C LEU A 211 -13.08 7.49 -18.51
N ASP A 212 -13.71 7.89 -19.62
CA ASP A 212 -14.03 9.28 -19.98
C ASP A 212 -15.18 9.91 -19.18
#